data_AF-A0A1V8M790-F1
#
_entry.id   AF-A0A1V8M790-F1
#
_cell.length_a   1.000
_cell.length_b   1.000
_cell.length_c   1.000
_cell.angle_alpha   90.00
_cell.angle_beta   90.00
_cell.angle_gamma   90.00
#
_symmetry.space_group_name_H-M   'P 1'
#
loop_
_entity.id
_entity.type
_entity.pdbx_description
1 polymer ?
#
loop_
_entity_poly.entity_id
_entity_poly.type
_entity_poly.pdbx_seq_one_letter_code
_entity_poly.pdbx_strand_id
1 'polypeptide(L)'
;MELDLAYAITIYKSQGSAVKAVIIPILTQHFKMLYRNLIYTGLTRAKDLAVFVGARRALSMAIQQQNVSQRQTTVKLLIKGQTTHRTGSLENDYSLYNSGQFFLPRIAVRTSSV
;
A
#
# COMPACT_ATOMS: atom_id res chain seq x y z
N MET A 1 4.64 22.72 -22.39
CA MET A 1 4.53 21.30 -22.79
C MET A 1 5.80 20.63 -22.28
N GLU A 2 5.70 19.81 -21.23
CA GLU A 2 6.86 19.11 -20.65
C GLU A 2 6.85 17.69 -21.22
N LEU A 3 7.82 17.37 -22.08
CA LEU A 3 8.01 16.02 -22.63
C LEU A 3 9.26 15.41 -22.00
N ASP A 4 9.10 14.21 -21.44
CA ASP A 4 10.19 13.38 -20.93
C ASP A 4 10.49 12.21 -21.87
N LEU A 5 11.70 11.65 -21.75
CA LEU A 5 12.11 10.45 -22.47
C LEU A 5 11.33 9.22 -21.95
N ALA A 6 10.83 8.41 -22.88
CA ALA A 6 10.00 7.23 -22.59
C ALA A 6 10.71 5.88 -22.84
N TYR A 7 12.05 5.86 -22.90
CA TYR A 7 12.81 4.61 -23.12
C TYR A 7 12.64 3.60 -21.98
N ALA A 8 12.46 4.10 -20.76
CA ALA A 8 12.17 3.30 -19.58
C ALA A 8 11.16 4.06 -18.71
N ILE A 9 10.20 3.34 -18.14
CA ILE A 9 9.21 3.88 -17.20
C ILE A 9 9.19 3.05 -15.94
N THR A 10 8.84 3.70 -14.82
CA THR A 10 8.67 2.97 -13.56
C THR A 10 7.40 2.12 -13.60
N ILE A 11 7.40 1.01 -12.86
CA ILE A 11 6.24 0.11 -12.75
C ILE A 11 4.99 0.86 -12.22
N TYR A 12 5.19 1.90 -11.41
CA TYR A 12 4.12 2.77 -10.94
C TYR A 12 3.54 3.64 -12.05
N LYS A 13 4.38 4.23 -12.92
CA LYS A 13 3.91 4.99 -14.08
C LYS A 13 3.26 4.09 -15.15
N SER A 14 3.58 2.80 -15.17
CA SER A 14 2.95 1.84 -16.09
C SER A 14 1.61 1.26 -15.59
N GLN A 15 1.05 1.75 -14.48
CA GLN A 15 -0.21 1.23 -13.95
C GLN A 15 -1.35 1.39 -14.97
N GLY A 16 -2.18 0.35 -15.10
CA GLY A 16 -3.25 0.28 -16.10
C GLY A 16 -2.82 -0.02 -17.54
N SER A 17 -1.51 0.02 -17.85
CA SER A 17 -0.98 -0.31 -19.18
C SER A 17 -0.48 -1.76 -19.27
N ALA A 18 -0.51 -2.37 -20.44
CA ALA A 18 0.04 -3.70 -20.71
C ALA A 18 0.66 -3.76 -22.11
N VAL A 19 1.84 -4.37 -22.23
CA VAL A 19 2.65 -4.40 -23.46
C VAL A 19 3.06 -5.84 -23.80
N LYS A 20 3.38 -6.10 -25.07
CA LYS A 20 3.72 -7.45 -25.55
C LYS A 20 4.90 -8.06 -24.79
N ALA A 21 6.00 -7.33 -24.69
CA ALA A 21 7.20 -7.75 -23.98
C ALA A 21 7.64 -6.70 -22.95
N VAL A 22 8.04 -7.13 -21.76
CA VAL A 22 8.57 -6.27 -20.69
C VAL A 22 9.95 -6.77 -20.26
N ILE A 23 10.89 -5.84 -20.14
CA ILE A 23 12.21 -6.08 -19.55
C ILE A 23 12.25 -5.41 -18.18
N ILE A 24 12.49 -6.20 -17.13
CA ILE A 24 12.47 -5.74 -15.73
C ILE A 24 13.89 -5.85 -15.16
N PRO A 25 14.61 -4.73 -14.97
CA PRO A 25 15.90 -4.76 -14.30
C PRO A 25 15.71 -5.02 -12.79
N ILE A 26 16.41 -6.03 -12.25
CA ILE A 26 16.41 -6.37 -10.82
C ILE A 26 17.84 -6.27 -10.27
N LEU A 27 18.12 -5.13 -9.65
CA LEU A 27 19.43 -4.81 -9.08
C LEU A 27 19.36 -4.82 -7.54
N THR A 28 20.42 -5.28 -6.89
CA THR A 28 20.54 -5.26 -5.42
C THR A 28 20.59 -3.84 -4.85
N GLN A 29 21.00 -2.85 -5.65
CA GLN A 29 21.13 -1.44 -5.24
C GLN A 29 19.78 -0.78 -4.87
N HIS A 30 18.67 -1.24 -5.44
CA HIS A 30 17.33 -0.70 -5.15
C HIS A 30 16.53 -1.55 -4.14
N PHE A 31 17.23 -2.23 -3.22
CA PHE A 31 16.65 -3.21 -2.29
C PHE A 31 15.46 -2.68 -1.46
N LYS A 32 15.42 -1.38 -1.15
CA LYS A 32 14.32 -0.77 -0.38
C LYS A 32 12.95 -0.86 -1.09
N MET A 33 12.95 -1.12 -2.40
CA MET A 33 11.76 -1.21 -3.23
C MET A 33 11.51 -2.64 -3.76
N LEU A 34 12.36 -3.61 -3.38
CA LEU A 34 12.22 -5.02 -3.74
C LEU A 34 11.14 -5.69 -2.88
N TYR A 35 9.88 -5.43 -3.22
CA TYR A 35 8.72 -6.09 -2.63
C TYR A 35 8.09 -7.05 -3.64
N ARG A 36 7.50 -8.14 -3.15
CA ARG A 36 6.77 -9.09 -4.00
C ARG A 36 5.70 -8.40 -4.84
N ASN A 37 5.01 -7.42 -4.26
CA ASN A 37 3.93 -6.70 -4.94
C ASN A 37 4.45 -5.92 -6.16
N LEU A 38 5.66 -5.37 -6.10
CA LEU A 38 6.24 -4.64 -7.21
C LEU A 38 6.63 -5.58 -8.35
N ILE A 39 7.27 -6.70 -8.01
CA ILE A 39 7.65 -7.75 -8.97
C ILE A 39 6.40 -8.32 -9.65
N TYR A 40 5.37 -8.64 -8.86
CA TYR A 40 4.08 -9.11 -9.38
C TYR A 40 3.45 -8.08 -10.31
N THR A 41 3.41 -6.81 -9.90
CA THR A 41 2.84 -5.75 -10.74
C THR A 41 3.62 -5.62 -12.05
N GLY A 42 4.94 -5.60 -12.02
CA GLY A 42 5.78 -5.56 -13.22
C GLY A 42 5.55 -6.76 -14.13
N LEU A 43 5.46 -7.96 -13.56
CA LEU A 43 5.19 -9.20 -14.30
C LEU A 43 3.84 -9.14 -15.03
N THR A 44 2.78 -8.66 -14.36
CA THR A 44 1.45 -8.51 -14.99
C THR A 44 1.37 -7.44 -16.08
N ARG A 45 2.43 -6.65 -16.31
CA ARG A 45 2.48 -5.71 -17.45
C ARG A 45 2.85 -6.40 -18.76
N ALA A 46 3.47 -7.58 -18.71
CA ALA A 46 3.81 -8.37 -19.88
C ALA A 46 2.63 -9.22 -20.34
N LYS A 47 2.27 -9.14 -21.63
CA LYS A 47 1.25 -9.99 -22.24
C LYS A 47 1.82 -11.31 -22.75
N ASP A 48 2.98 -11.25 -23.42
CA ASP A 48 3.56 -12.39 -24.12
C ASP A 48 4.89 -12.81 -23.50
N LEU A 49 5.75 -11.85 -23.13
CA LEU A 49 7.10 -12.13 -22.62
C LEU A 49 7.51 -11.18 -21.49
N ALA A 50 7.99 -11.75 -20.38
CA ALA A 50 8.63 -11.01 -19.30
C ALA A 50 10.08 -11.49 -19.14
N VAL A 51 11.03 -10.57 -19.22
CA VAL A 51 12.46 -10.85 -19.04
C VAL A 51 12.96 -10.12 -17.80
N PHE A 52 13.51 -10.86 -16.84
CA PHE A 52 14.18 -10.29 -15.69
C PHE A 52 15.68 -10.19 -15.95
N VAL A 53 16.25 -8.99 -15.80
CA VAL A 53 17.68 -8.73 -16.03
C VAL A 53 18.33 -8.33 -14.72
N GLY A 54 19.25 -9.14 -14.20
CA GLY A 54 20.01 -8.82 -13.00
C GLY A 54 20.36 -10.03 -12.13
N ALA A 55 20.50 -9.82 -10.83
CA ALA A 55 21.01 -10.85 -9.91
C ALA A 55 19.88 -11.76 -9.39
N ARG A 56 20.07 -13.09 -9.50
CA ARG A 56 19.14 -14.09 -8.91
C ARG A 56 18.88 -13.85 -7.42
N ARG A 57 19.91 -13.41 -6.68
CA ARG A 57 19.79 -13.07 -5.25
C ARG A 57 18.80 -11.92 -5.03
N ALA A 58 18.84 -10.88 -5.87
CA ALA A 58 17.93 -9.74 -5.75
C ALA A 58 16.48 -10.14 -6.02
N LEU A 59 16.25 -11.00 -7.02
CA LEU A 59 14.91 -11.54 -7.29
C LEU A 59 14.41 -12.40 -6.12
N SER A 60 15.27 -13.28 -5.59
CA SER A 60 14.92 -14.12 -4.43
C SER A 60 14.56 -13.29 -3.20
N MET A 61 15.34 -12.24 -2.91
CA MET A 61 15.04 -11.28 -1.84
C MET A 61 13.68 -10.59 -2.07
N ALA A 62 13.41 -10.13 -3.29
CA ALA A 62 12.17 -9.44 -3.63
C ALA A 62 10.94 -10.33 -3.47
N ILE A 63 11.04 -11.61 -3.85
CA ILE A 63 9.94 -12.58 -3.72
C ILE A 63 9.68 -12.91 -2.25
N GLN A 64 10.72 -13.02 -1.42
CA GLN A 64 10.59 -13.34 0.00
C GLN A 64 10.02 -12.15 0.81
N GLN A 65 10.28 -10.92 0.37
CA GLN A 65 9.83 -9.71 1.06
C GLN A 65 8.32 -9.45 0.88
N GLN A 66 7.51 -9.98 1.81
CA GLN A 66 6.05 -9.77 1.86
C GLN A 66 5.64 -8.49 2.60
N ASN A 67 6.52 -7.91 3.43
CA ASN A 67 6.17 -6.79 4.30
C ASN A 67 6.15 -5.46 3.53
N VAL A 68 5.10 -5.27 2.74
CA VAL A 68 4.68 -3.94 2.30
C VAL A 68 4.06 -3.29 3.54
N SER A 69 4.89 -2.55 4.29
CA SER A 69 4.54 -1.63 5.38
C SER A 69 3.13 -1.82 5.94
N GLN A 70 3.00 -2.39 7.15
CA GLN A 70 1.72 -2.56 7.85
C GLN A 70 0.85 -1.32 7.68
N ARG A 71 -0.08 -1.38 6.72
CA ARG A 71 -0.81 -0.20 6.27
C ARG A 71 -1.74 0.18 7.41
N GLN A 72 -1.42 1.29 8.07
CA GLN A 72 -2.24 1.82 9.15
C GLN A 72 -3.54 2.33 8.51
N THR A 73 -4.61 1.53 8.62
CA THR A 73 -5.94 1.90 8.10
C THR A 73 -7.02 1.56 9.13
N THR A 74 -7.90 2.53 9.39
CA THR A 74 -9.05 2.35 10.29
C THR A 74 -10.23 1.68 9.59
N VAL A 75 -10.22 1.59 8.25
CA VAL A 75 -11.30 0.99 7.44
C VAL A 75 -11.62 -0.43 7.89
N LYS A 76 -10.60 -1.23 8.23
CA LYS A 76 -10.78 -2.58 8.76
C LYS A 76 -11.55 -2.61 10.08
N LEU A 77 -11.32 -1.62 10.95
CA LEU A 77 -12.00 -1.50 12.24
C LEU A 77 -13.44 -1.02 12.04
N LEU A 78 -13.64 -0.05 11.14
CA LEU A 78 -14.96 0.48 10.79
C LEU A 78 -15.89 -0.59 10.20
N ILE A 79 -15.40 -1.38 9.23
CA ILE A 79 -16.19 -2.47 8.61
C ILE A 79 -16.52 -3.56 9.63
N LYS A 80 -15.63 -3.82 10.59
CA LYS A 80 -15.88 -4.80 11.66
C LYS A 80 -16.85 -4.31 12.74
N GLY A 81 -17.33 -3.06 12.65
CA GLY A 81 -18.14 -2.45 13.71
C GLY A 81 -17.38 -2.31 15.04
N GLN A 82 -16.05 -2.45 15.02
CA GLN A 82 -15.19 -2.26 16.19
C GLN A 82 -14.87 -0.77 16.29
N THR A 83 -15.89 0.03 16.58
CA THR A 83 -15.65 1.33 17.19
C THR A 83 -14.97 1.02 18.53
N THR A 84 -13.80 1.62 18.77
CA THR A 84 -13.16 1.60 20.08
C THR A 84 -14.07 2.34 21.05
N HIS A 85 -15.16 1.71 21.49
CA HIS A 85 -15.92 2.15 22.65
C HIS A 85 -14.99 1.97 23.83
N ARG A 86 -14.41 3.08 24.28
CA ARG A 86 -13.84 3.14 25.62
C ARG A 86 -14.97 2.76 26.57
N THR A 87 -14.84 1.63 27.24
CA THR A 87 -15.60 1.31 28.44
C THR A 87 -15.19 2.32 29.51
N GLY A 88 -15.90 3.44 29.54
CA GLY A 88 -15.80 4.49 30.54
C GLY A 88 -17.13 5.22 30.57
N SER A 89 -17.99 4.83 31.51
CA SER A 89 -19.12 5.61 32.05
C SER A 89 -20.18 6.09 31.05
N LEU A 90 -21.09 5.19 30.68
CA LEU A 90 -22.16 5.38 29.68
C LEU A 90 -23.36 6.26 30.10
N GLU A 91 -23.34 6.97 31.22
CA GLU A 91 -24.52 7.74 31.67
C GLU A 91 -24.60 9.19 31.16
N ASN A 92 -23.48 9.82 30.75
CA ASN A 92 -23.50 11.26 30.43
C ASN A 92 -23.58 11.61 28.93
N ASP A 93 -23.36 10.67 28.02
CA ASP A 93 -23.27 10.98 26.58
C ASP A 93 -24.63 10.94 25.85
N TYR A 94 -25.63 10.21 26.37
CA TYR A 94 -26.96 10.15 25.76
C TYR A 94 -27.71 11.49 25.82
N SER A 95 -27.43 12.33 26.82
CA SER A 95 -28.02 13.67 26.89
C SER A 95 -27.46 14.64 25.84
N LEU A 96 -26.26 14.37 25.31
CA LEU A 96 -25.61 15.19 24.30
C LEU A 96 -26.04 14.82 22.87
N TYR A 97 -26.48 13.57 22.65
CA TYR A 97 -27.07 13.15 21.37
C TYR A 97 -28.40 13.84 21.07
N ASN A 98 -29.23 14.08 22.09
CA ASN A 98 -30.53 14.73 21.94
C ASN A 98 -30.47 16.26 21.78
N SER A 99 -29.30 16.89 21.99
CA SER A 99 -29.15 18.35 21.88
C SER A 99 -28.64 18.82 20.51
N GLY A 100 -28.45 17.91 19.54
CA GLY A 100 -28.03 18.25 18.17
C GLY A 100 -26.61 18.83 18.06
N GLN A 101 -25.83 18.80 19.14
CA GLN A 101 -24.48 19.34 19.19
C GLN A 101 -23.43 18.22 19.20
N PHE A 102 -23.28 17.45 18.12
CA PHE A 102 -22.03 16.71 17.91
C PHE A 102 -21.63 16.63 16.43
N PHE A 103 -20.59 17.41 16.14
CA PHE A 103 -19.75 17.36 14.95
C PHE A 103 -18.93 16.06 14.97
N LEU A 104 -18.83 15.37 13.83
CA LEU A 104 -18.17 14.06 13.66
C LEU A 104 -16.86 13.92 14.47
N PRO A 105 -16.60 12.77 15.12
CA PRO A 105 -15.42 12.63 15.97
C PRO A 105 -14.13 12.70 15.15
N ARG A 106 -13.23 13.63 15.53
CA ARG A 106 -11.83 13.67 15.09
C ARG A 106 -11.15 12.39 15.57
N ILE A 107 -10.75 11.53 14.64
CA ILE A 107 -10.07 10.26 14.91
C ILE A 107 -8.69 10.56 15.53
N ALA A 108 -8.56 10.35 16.84
CA ALA A 108 -7.27 10.35 17.53
C ALA A 108 -6.66 8.94 17.47
N VAL A 109 -5.68 8.73 16.59
CA VAL A 109 -4.87 7.50 16.56
C VAL A 109 -3.73 7.68 17.58
N ARG A 110 -3.79 6.95 18.70
CA ARG A 110 -2.65 6.83 19.63
C ARG A 110 -1.86 5.59 19.25
N THR A 111 -0.66 5.77 18.72
CA THR A 111 0.30 4.67 18.54
C THR A 111 0.97 4.38 19.88
N SER A 112 0.91 3.13 20.35
CA SER A 112 1.78 2.65 21.43
C SER A 112 3.05 2.09 20.82
N SER A 113 4.18 2.69 21.21
CA SER A 113 5.53 2.23 20.94
C SER A 113 5.71 0.77 21.35
N VAL A 114 6.30 -0.03 20.48
CA VAL A 114 7.23 -1.11 20.86
C VAL A 114 8.55 -0.75 20.24
#